data_AF-A0A4Q0Y2W9-F1
#
_entry.id   AF-A0A4Q0Y2W9-F1
#
_cell.length_a   1.000
_cell.length_b   1.000
_cell.length_c   1.000
_cell.angle_alpha   90.00
_cell.angle_beta   90.00
_cell.angle_gamma   90.00
#
_symmetry.space_group_name_H-M   'P 1'
#
loop_
_entity.id
_entity.type
_entity.pdbx_description
1 polymer ?
#
loop_
_entity_poly.entity_id
_entity_poly.type
_entity_poly.pdbx_seq_one_letter_code
_entity_poly.pdbx_strand_id
1 'polypeptide(L)' 'MNLSKSLYTKGIQCPKALWLKKYKPSVLTPPDEQVQAIFETGNIVGDLACKLFPDGKEVPYSAN' A
#
# COMPACT_ATOMS: atom_id res chain seq x y z
N MET A 1 14.33 1.01 -8.03
CA MET A 1 13.66 0.98 -6.72
C MET A 1 12.17 1.15 -6.97
N ASN A 2 11.36 0.12 -6.76
CA ASN A 2 9.92 0.24 -7.02
C ASN A 2 9.21 0.73 -5.75
N LEU A 3 8.60 1.91 -5.83
CA LEU A 3 7.75 2.46 -4.78
C LEU A 3 6.32 2.08 -5.09
N SER A 4 5.68 1.31 -4.20
CA SER A 4 4.23 1.19 -4.20
C SER A 4 3.60 2.54 -3.84
N LYS A 5 2.31 2.70 -4.12
CA LYS A 5 1.54 3.87 -3.68
C LYS A 5 1.74 4.15 -2.18
N SER A 6 1.66 3.11 -1.36
CA SER A 6 1.86 3.20 0.10
C SER A 6 3.30 3.56 0.49
N LEU A 7 4.32 3.11 -0.24
CA LEU A 7 5.70 3.49 0.01
C LEU A 7 5.96 4.95 -0.40
N TYR A 8 5.37 5.40 -1.51
CA TYR A 8 5.46 6.79 -1.96
C TYR A 8 4.82 7.73 -0.93
N THR A 9 3.56 7.49 -0.53
CA THR A 9 2.88 8.31 0.47
C THR A 9 3.61 8.31 1.81
N LYS A 10 4.11 7.15 2.25
CA LYS A 10 4.94 7.05 3.47
C LYS A 10 6.23 7.87 3.36
N GLY A 11 6.88 7.88 2.20
CA GLY A 11 8.06 8.70 1.93
C GLY A 11 7.79 10.19 2.00
N ILE A 12 6.66 10.63 1.40
CA ILE A 12 6.20 12.02 1.44
C ILE A 12 5.88 12.45 2.89
N GLN A 13 5.24 11.58 3.68
CA GLN A 13 4.93 11.87 5.08
C GLN A 13 6.18 11.87 5.97
N CYS A 14 7.05 10.87 5.82
CA CYS A 14 8.25 10.72 6.63
C CYS A 14 9.32 9.87 5.90
N PRO A 15 10.38 10.50 5.36
CA PRO A 15 11.46 9.78 4.68
C PRO A 15 12.14 8.72 5.57
N LYS A 16 12.28 8.98 6.88
CA LYS A 16 12.83 8.02 7.84
C LYS A 16 11.93 6.78 7.99
N ALA A 17 10.60 6.96 7.99
CA ALA A 17 9.67 5.84 8.06
C ALA A 17 9.71 4.97 6.79
N LEU A 18 9.88 5.58 5.62
CA LEU A 18 10.13 4.85 4.37
C LEU A 18 11.43 4.04 4.46
N TRP A 19 12.51 4.65 4.93
CA TRP A 19 13.79 3.96 5.10
C TRP A 19 13.67 2.76 6.05
N LEU A 20 13.02 2.93 7.21
CA LEU A 20 12.76 1.84 8.14
C LEU A 20 11.92 0.74 7.51
N LYS A 21 10.83 1.07 6.80
CA LYS A 21 9.99 0.06 6.14
C LYS A 21 10.76 -0.76 5.11
N LYS A 22 11.74 -0.16 4.43
CA LYS A 22 12.51 -0.82 3.38
C LYS A 22 13.70 -1.63 3.90
N TYR A 23 14.45 -1.08 4.85
CA TYR A 23 15.73 -1.66 5.28
C TYR A 23 15.71 -2.24 6.69
N LYS A 24 14.71 -1.89 7.50
CA LYS A 24 14.58 -2.38 8.89
C LYS A 24 13.11 -2.56 9.29
N PRO A 25 12.31 -3.39 8.59
CA PRO A 25 10.89 -3.51 8.86
C PRO A 25 10.58 -4.09 10.25
N SER A 26 11.51 -4.84 10.85
CA SER A 26 11.35 -5.47 12.17
C SER A 26 11.18 -4.48 13.33
N VAL A 27 11.54 -3.21 13.18
CA VAL A 27 11.31 -2.18 14.21
C VAL A 27 9.97 -1.47 14.07
N LEU A 28 9.23 -1.73 12.98
CA LEU A 28 7.92 -1.14 12.79
C LEU A 28 6.86 -1.96 13.50
N THR A 29 5.94 -1.28 14.17
CA THR A 29 4.74 -1.92 14.70
C THR A 29 3.93 -2.49 13.53
N PRO A 30 3.59 -3.79 13.55
CA PRO A 30 2.69 -4.35 12.56
C PRO A 30 1.31 -3.67 12.67
N PRO A 31 0.55 -3.59 11.57
CA PRO A 31 -0.83 -3.11 11.63
C PRO A 31 -1.64 -4.02 12.57
N ASP A 32 -2.50 -3.41 13.37
CA ASP A 32 -3.49 -4.14 14.15
C ASP A 32 -4.63 -4.66 13.25
N GLU A 33 -5.52 -5.46 13.83
CA GLU A 33 -6.65 -6.06 13.11
C GLU A 33 -7.57 -5.00 12.48
N GLN A 34 -7.75 -3.85 13.13
CA GLN A 34 -8.61 -2.78 12.60
C GLN A 34 -7.99 -2.15 11.37
N VAL A 35 -6.70 -1.82 11.42
CA VAL A 35 -5.96 -1.27 10.29
C VAL A 35 -5.92 -2.28 9.13
N GLN A 36 -5.77 -3.57 9.44
CA GLN A 36 -5.79 -4.63 8.44
C GLN A 36 -7.16 -4.73 7.75
N ALA A 37 -8.26 -4.66 8.50
CA ALA A 37 -9.62 -4.68 7.95
C ALA A 37 -9.91 -3.47 7.04
N ILE A 38 -9.37 -2.29 7.36
CA ILE A 38 -9.48 -1.10 6.51
C ILE A 38 -8.78 -1.32 5.17
N PHE A 39 -7.60 -1.95 5.18
CA PHE A 39 -6.87 -2.26 3.93
C PHE A 39 -7.62 -3.25 3.06
N GLU A 40 -8.17 -4.31 3.66
CA GLU A 40 -8.97 -5.31 2.95
C GLU A 40 -10.22 -4.69 2.33
N THR A 41 -10.93 -3.84 3.09
CA THR A 41 -12.07 -3.07 2.57
C THR A 41 -11.66 -2.21 1.37
N GLY A 42 -10.49 -1.56 1.44
CA GLY A 42 -9.95 -0.77 0.33
C GLY A 42 -9.69 -1.59 -0.94
N ASN A 43 -9.18 -2.82 -0.80
CA ASN A 43 -8.96 -3.74 -1.93
C ASN A 43 -10.30 -4.14 -2.57
N ILE A 44 -11.30 -4.50 -1.75
CA ILE A 44 -12.65 -4.86 -2.23
C ILE A 44 -13.27 -3.70 -3.03
N VAL A 45 -13.14 -2.47 -2.54
CA VAL A 45 -13.62 -1.28 -3.24
C VAL A 45 -12.87 -1.10 -4.58
N GLY A 46 -11.56 -1.32 -4.61
CA GLY A 46 -10.76 -1.28 -5.84
C GLY A 46 -11.23 -2.29 -6.89
N ASP A 47 -11.50 -3.53 -6.46
CA ASP A 47 -12.01 -4.60 -7.33
C ASP A 47 -13.39 -4.25 -7.90
N LEU A 48 -14.28 -3.72 -7.06
CA LEU A 48 -15.61 -3.27 -7.49
C LEU A 48 -15.52 -2.09 -8.47
N ALA A 49 -14.61 -1.14 -8.24
CA ALA A 49 -14.39 -0.03 -9.15
C ALA A 49 -13.91 -0.51 -10.53
N CYS A 50 -12.99 -1.47 -10.60
CA CYS A 50 -12.53 -2.03 -11.87
C CYS A 50 -13.64 -2.79 -12.62
N LYS A 51 -14.58 -3.41 -11.89
CA LYS A 51 -15.79 -4.03 -12.50
C LYS A 51 -16.76 -2.98 -13.05
N LEU A 52 -16.91 -1.84 -12.36
CA LEU A 52 -17.82 -0.77 -12.76
C LEU A 52 -17.26 0.06 -13.92
N PHE A 53 -15.94 0.24 -13.98
CA PHE A 53 -15.25 1.04 -14.98
C PHE A 53 -14.30 0.15 -15.79
N PRO A 54 -14.76 -0.44 -16.91
CA PRO A 54 -14.00 -1.45 -17.67
C PRO A 54 -12.71 -0.92 -18.33
N ASP A 55 -12.61 0.40 -18.55
CA ASP A 55 -11.38 1.04 -19.02
C ASP A 55 -10.38 1.31 -17.87
N GLY A 56 -10.84 1.25 -16.63
CA GLY A 56 -10.02 1.38 -15.43
C GLY A 56 -9.18 0.12 -15.23
N LYS A 57 -7.86 0.28 -15.21
CA LYS A 57 -6.91 -0.81 -14.98
C LYS A 57 -6.25 -0.66 -13.62
N GLU A 58 -6.24 -1.74 -12.87
CA GLU A 58 -5.41 -1.83 -11.68
C GLU A 58 -3.93 -1.71 -12.06
N VAL A 59 -3.16 -0.95 -11.28
CA VAL A 59 -1.72 -0.84 -11.45
C VAL A 59 -1.06 -1.88 -10.54
N PRO A 60 -0.57 -3.01 -11.07
CA PRO A 60 0.02 -4.05 -10.25
C PRO A 60 1.31 -3.55 -9.60
N TYR A 61 1.53 -3.94 -8.35
CA TYR A 61 2.82 -3.73 -7.70
C TYR A 61 3.86 -4.69 -8.30
N SER A 62 4.87 -4.19 -9.01
CA SER A 62 6.02 -5.02 -9.40
C SER A 62 7.11 -4.93 -8.33
N ALA A 63 7.37 -6.05 -7.66
CA ALA A 63 8.57 -6.24 -6.88
C ALA A 63 9.67 -6.71 -7.83
N ASN A 64 10.67 -5.87 -8.08
CA ASN A 64 11.95 -6.29 -8.65
C ASN A 64 12.96 -6.45 -7.52
#